data_AF-A0A963GNU8-F1
#
_entry.id   AF-A0A963GNU8-F1
#
_cell.length_a   1.000
_cell.length_b   1.000
_cell.length_c   1.000
_cell.angle_alpha   90.00
_cell.angle_beta   90.00
_cell.angle_gamma   90.00
#
_symmetry.space_group_name_H-M   'P 1'
#
loop_
_entity.id
_entity.type
_entity.pdbx_description
1 polymer ?
#
loop_
_entity_poly.entity_id
_entity_poly.type
_entity_poly.pdbx_seq_one_letter_code
_entity_poly.pdbx_strand_id
1 'polypeptide(L)'
;MATLRPVDRFSLFFGLMLLTRLSLAQVTLDGTLGPAGLLSGPNYAIPAEVGQQHGGNLFHSFGQFSIQQGESATFSGPNSVNNI
;
A
#
# COMPACT_ATOMS: atom_id res chain seq x y z
N MET A 1 58.23 -10.87 -17.02
CA MET A 1 57.15 -9.86 -17.12
C MET A 1 55.95 -10.58 -17.72
N ALA A 2 54.86 -10.97 -17.05
CA ALA A 2 54.35 -10.74 -15.70
C ALA A 2 53.67 -12.04 -15.18
N THR A 3 53.74 -12.28 -13.86
CA THR A 3 53.09 -13.41 -13.17
C THR A 3 51.65 -13.03 -12.78
N LEU A 4 50.66 -13.77 -13.26
CA LEU A 4 49.24 -13.59 -12.89
C LEU A 4 49.02 -14.10 -11.47
N ARG A 5 48.52 -13.24 -10.56
CA ARG A 5 48.25 -13.61 -9.16
C ARG A 5 46.85 -14.24 -9.02
N PRO A 6 46.71 -15.34 -8.27
CA PRO A 6 45.41 -15.93 -7.96
C PRO A 6 44.76 -15.19 -6.79
N VAL A 7 44.02 -14.13 -7.06
CA VAL A 7 43.12 -13.54 -6.05
C VAL A 7 41.68 -13.28 -6.53
N ASP A 8 41.38 -13.43 -7.82
CA ASP A 8 40.10 -12.95 -8.36
C ASP A 8 39.11 -14.08 -8.73
N ARG A 9 38.95 -15.09 -7.87
CA ARG A 9 37.96 -16.17 -8.10
C ARG A 9 36.98 -16.42 -6.95
N PHE A 10 37.14 -15.76 -5.81
CA PHE A 10 36.31 -16.06 -4.63
C PHE A 10 35.38 -14.92 -4.19
N SER A 11 35.41 -13.75 -4.82
CA SER A 11 34.71 -12.56 -4.30
C SER A 11 33.55 -12.07 -5.16
N LEU A 12 33.23 -12.72 -6.28
CA LEU A 12 32.29 -12.16 -7.25
C LEU A 12 30.91 -12.85 -7.29
N PHE A 13 30.41 -13.49 -6.23
CA PHE A 13 29.03 -14.03 -6.29
C PHE A 13 28.32 -14.18 -4.94
N PHE A 14 28.64 -13.34 -3.95
CA PHE A 14 27.88 -13.33 -2.69
C PHE A 14 27.58 -11.93 -2.17
N GLY A 15 27.33 -11.00 -3.09
CA GLY A 15 26.68 -9.73 -2.80
C GLY A 15 25.20 -9.81 -3.19
N LEU A 16 24.44 -10.79 -2.70
CA LEU A 16 22.98 -10.73 -2.77
C LEU A 16 22.56 -9.61 -1.82
N MET A 17 22.54 -8.38 -2.34
CA MET A 17 21.97 -7.22 -1.68
C MET A 17 20.52 -7.60 -1.33
N LEU A 18 20.28 -7.93 -0.07
CA LEU A 18 18.94 -8.02 0.50
C LEU A 18 18.40 -6.58 0.51
N LEU A 19 17.85 -6.15 -0.64
CA LEU A 19 17.02 -4.96 -0.71
C LEU A 19 15.72 -5.30 0.01
N THR A 20 15.73 -5.19 1.34
CA THR A 20 14.49 -5.17 2.10
C THR A 20 13.71 -3.97 1.62
N ARG A 21 12.65 -4.20 0.84
CA ARG A 21 11.72 -3.12 0.50
C ARG A 21 11.05 -2.72 1.82
N LEU A 22 11.41 -1.54 2.34
CA LEU A 22 10.53 -0.84 3.27
C LEU A 22 9.24 -0.55 2.49
N SER A 23 8.25 -1.43 2.64
CA SER A 23 6.91 -1.17 2.13
C SER A 23 6.35 -0.04 2.97
N LEU A 24 6.29 1.17 2.42
CA LEU A 24 5.45 2.20 3.00
C LEU A 24 4.01 1.72 2.91
N ALA A 25 3.29 1.74 4.03
CA ALA A 25 1.86 1.50 3.98
C ALA A 25 1.24 2.62 3.17
N GLN A 26 0.28 2.25 2.34
CA GLN A 26 -0.34 3.14 1.40
C GLN A 26 -1.77 2.68 1.19
N VAL A 27 -2.67 3.64 1.24
CA VAL A 27 -4.07 3.46 0.84
C VAL A 27 -4.31 4.32 -0.40
N THR A 28 -4.79 3.69 -1.47
CA THR A 28 -5.13 4.36 -2.72
C THR A 28 -6.50 3.94 -3.20
N LEU A 29 -7.23 4.88 -3.77
CA LEU A 29 -8.51 4.66 -4.45
C LEU A 29 -8.25 4.44 -5.94
N ASP A 30 -8.89 3.42 -6.52
CA ASP A 30 -8.68 3.05 -7.94
C ASP A 30 -9.56 3.80 -8.93
N GLY A 31 -10.55 4.55 -8.43
CA GLY A 31 -11.47 5.36 -9.24
C GLY A 31 -12.67 4.61 -9.83
N THR A 32 -12.86 3.33 -9.54
CA THR A 32 -13.99 2.56 -10.10
C THR A 32 -15.32 2.85 -9.40
N LEU A 33 -15.27 3.18 -8.11
CA LEU A 33 -16.44 3.49 -7.27
C LEU A 33 -16.44 4.92 -6.71
N GLY A 34 -15.59 5.81 -7.23
CA GLY A 34 -15.41 7.14 -6.67
C GLY A 34 -14.20 7.86 -7.27
N PRO A 35 -13.62 8.85 -6.58
CA PRO A 35 -12.39 9.48 -7.02
C PRO A 35 -11.22 8.50 -6.96
N ALA A 36 -10.27 8.62 -7.89
CA ALA A 36 -8.97 7.95 -7.79
C ALA A 36 -7.99 8.84 -7.01
N GLY A 37 -7.05 8.24 -6.28
CA GLY A 37 -5.99 9.00 -5.62
C GLY A 37 -5.40 8.35 -4.38
N LEU A 38 -4.48 9.09 -3.75
CA LEU A 38 -3.83 8.71 -2.49
C LEU A 38 -4.67 9.18 -1.30
N LEU A 39 -4.78 8.36 -0.26
CA LEU A 39 -5.28 8.81 1.04
C LEU A 39 -4.11 9.12 1.98
N SER A 40 -4.21 10.23 2.71
CA SER A 40 -3.20 10.64 3.68
C SER A 40 -3.27 9.81 4.94
N GLY A 41 -2.17 9.12 5.28
CA GLY A 41 -1.98 8.39 6.53
C GLY A 41 -1.38 9.26 7.65
N PRO A 42 -1.10 8.68 8.83
CA PRO A 42 -1.30 7.28 9.22
C PRO A 42 -2.73 6.95 9.67
N ASN A 43 -3.57 7.97 9.89
CA ASN A 43 -4.99 7.82 10.23
C ASN A 43 -5.84 8.11 8.99
N TYR A 44 -6.01 7.09 8.15
CA TYR A 44 -6.70 7.20 6.88
C TYR A 44 -8.20 7.43 7.12
N ALA A 45 -8.70 8.60 6.72
CA ALA A 45 -10.13 8.88 6.68
C ALA A 45 -10.72 8.34 5.36
N ILE A 46 -11.75 7.51 5.46
CA ILE A 46 -12.43 6.88 4.33
C ILE A 46 -13.92 7.22 4.44
N PRO A 47 -14.33 8.42 4.03
CA PRO A 47 -15.70 8.85 4.20
C PRO A 47 -16.55 8.38 3.02
N ALA A 48 -17.88 8.35 3.17
CA ALA A 48 -18.78 7.79 2.17
C ALA A 48 -18.65 8.41 0.77
N GLU A 49 -18.19 9.66 0.67
CA GLU A 49 -18.02 10.39 -0.58
C GLU A 49 -16.93 9.81 -1.49
N VAL A 50 -16.06 8.94 -0.95
CA VAL A 50 -15.04 8.24 -1.75
C VAL A 50 -15.50 6.86 -2.26
N GLY A 51 -16.75 6.49 -2.00
CA GLY A 51 -17.36 5.24 -2.43
C GLY A 51 -18.74 5.43 -3.04
N GLN A 52 -19.47 4.33 -3.17
CA GLN A 52 -20.83 4.30 -3.69
C GLN A 52 -21.75 3.49 -2.78
N GLN A 53 -22.89 4.08 -2.43
CA GLN A 53 -23.92 3.40 -1.64
C GLN A 53 -24.98 2.78 -2.55
N HIS A 54 -25.21 1.48 -2.38
CA HIS A 54 -26.32 0.73 -3.01
C HIS A 54 -27.21 0.11 -1.93
N GLY A 55 -28.36 0.75 -1.70
CA GLY A 55 -29.24 0.39 -0.59
C GLY A 55 -28.53 0.62 0.75
N GLY A 56 -28.52 -0.40 1.60
CA GLY A 56 -27.83 -0.34 2.90
C GLY A 56 -26.33 -0.63 2.86
N ASN A 57 -25.72 -0.81 1.69
CA ASN A 57 -24.31 -1.19 1.57
C ASN A 57 -23.52 -0.03 0.96
N LEU A 58 -22.40 0.34 1.58
CA LEU A 58 -21.46 1.33 1.09
C LEU A 58 -20.21 0.62 0.60
N PHE A 59 -19.93 0.71 -0.70
CA PHE A 59 -18.79 0.06 -1.32
C PHE A 59 -17.66 1.07 -1.57
N HIS A 60 -16.43 0.66 -1.28
CA HIS A 60 -15.21 1.39 -1.60
C HIS A 60 -14.32 0.52 -2.49
N SER A 61 -13.59 1.14 -3.42
CA SER A 61 -12.64 0.41 -4.27
C SER A 61 -11.24 0.99 -4.14
N PHE A 62 -10.28 0.10 -3.93
CA PHE A 62 -8.90 0.44 -3.60
C PHE A 62 -7.94 -0.17 -4.61
N GLY A 63 -6.96 0.62 -5.04
CA GLY A 63 -5.83 0.09 -5.79
C GLY A 63 -4.86 -0.65 -4.87
N GLN A 64 -4.58 -0.06 -3.71
CA GLN A 64 -3.82 -0.65 -2.63
C GLN A 64 -4.46 -0.28 -1.30
N PHE A 65 -4.58 -1.24 -0.40
CA PHE A 65 -5.04 -1.02 0.97
C PHE A 65 -4.09 -1.76 1.91
N SER A 66 -3.16 -1.03 2.51
CA SER A 66 -2.20 -1.58 3.47
C SER A 66 -2.17 -0.69 4.70
N ILE A 67 -2.33 -1.29 5.88
CA ILE A 67 -2.27 -0.63 7.19
C ILE A 67 -1.17 -1.29 8.01
N GLN A 68 -0.21 -0.50 8.48
CA GLN A 68 0.88 -0.95 9.34
C GLN A 68 0.57 -0.81 10.83
N GLN A 69 1.45 -1.35 11.67
CA GLN A 69 1.34 -1.17 13.11
C GLN A 69 1.38 0.32 13.47
N GLY A 70 0.38 0.76 14.24
CA GLY A 70 0.23 2.17 14.64
C GLY A 70 -0.55 3.05 13.65
N GLU A 71 -0.97 2.50 12.51
CA GLU A 71 -1.88 3.17 11.58
C GLU A 71 -3.33 2.75 11.81
N SER A 72 -4.27 3.54 11.28
CA SER A 72 -5.70 3.24 11.35
C SER A 72 -6.42 3.67 10.08
N ALA A 73 -7.48 2.93 9.73
CA ALA A 73 -8.42 3.30 8.68
C ALA A 73 -9.80 3.46 9.31
N THR A 74 -10.39 4.64 9.17
CA THR A 74 -11.71 4.95 9.73
C THR A 74 -12.69 5.15 8.60
N PHE A 75 -13.63 4.20 8.50
CA PHE A 75 -14.75 4.27 7.57
C PHE A 75 -15.89 5.05 8.22
N SER A 76 -16.47 5.99 7.48
CA SER A 76 -17.65 6.75 7.94
C SER A 76 -18.71 6.82 6.84
N GLY A 77 -19.97 6.84 7.26
CA GLY A 77 -21.11 6.94 6.36
C GLY A 77 -22.37 7.40 7.07
N PRO A 78 -23.44 7.73 6.31
CA PRO A 78 -24.71 8.13 6.87
C PRO A 78 -25.41 6.97 7.60
N ASN A 79 -26.39 7.30 8.45
CA ASN A 79 -27.19 6.30 9.21
C ASN A 79 -27.95 5.28 8.34
N SER A 80 -28.06 5.52 7.02
CA SER A 80 -28.65 4.58 6.06
C SER A 80 -27.72 3.41 5.70
N VAL A 81 -26.45 3.48 6.07
CA VAL A 81 -25.47 2.42 5.84
C VAL A 81 -25.59 1.37 6.93
N ASN A 82 -25.90 0.14 6.50
CA ASN A 82 -25.92 -1.05 7.34
C ASN A 82 -24.60 -1.83 7.25
N ASN A 83 -23.94 -1.80 6.08
CA ASN A 83 -22.70 -2.52 5.82
C ASN A 83 -21.72 -1.65 5.03
N ILE A 84 -20.43 -1.82 5.32
CA ILE A 84 -19.29 -1.25 4.59
C ILE A 84 -18.37 -2.41 4.19
#